data_AF-A0A7X6MZU6-F1
#
_entry.id   AF-A0A7X6MZU6-F1
#
_cell.length_a   1.000
_cell.length_b   1.000
_cell.length_c   1.000
_cell.angle_alpha   90.00
_cell.angle_beta   90.00
_cell.angle_gamma   90.00
#
_symmetry.space_group_name_H-M   'P 1'
#
loop_
_entity.id
_entity.type
_entity.pdbx_description
1 polymer ?
#
loop_
_entity_poly.entity_id
_entity_poly.type
_entity_poly.pdbx_seq_one_letter_code
_entity_poly.pdbx_strand_id
1 'polypeptide(L)'
;MLFNDNVLRNQWLAITMVGVADIVALSAALLSDDPFLKIVLWVGFVLASLFLVGLIWGLKTAKQLAADQKLDKIRPAYDERQQAYILKSYSLGFWYMIFIFWLSIFISRFGSHLVGLDFMLALGLWGGLGLSTTYANLKGASYFVDSRFGSKGKLFGWSASFFGLFVMGMGLFTAIADPSARKVFFTRGGDGSFMVLGLALFSMGASILYRLYQNKKEEG
;
A
#
# COMPACT_ATOMS: atom_id res chain seq x y z
N MET A 1 -12.40 -26.57 6.72
CA MET A 1 -13.53 -25.62 6.58
C MET A 1 -13.22 -24.22 7.12
N LEU A 2 -12.69 -24.08 8.35
CA LEU A 2 -12.39 -22.79 9.02
C LEU A 2 -11.58 -21.73 8.23
N PHE A 3 -10.77 -22.12 7.23
CA PHE A 3 -9.92 -21.18 6.48
C PHE A 3 -10.64 -20.46 5.32
N ASN A 4 -11.63 -21.11 4.69
CA ASN A 4 -12.42 -20.48 3.63
C ASN A 4 -13.20 -19.30 4.19
N ASP A 5 -13.78 -19.48 5.38
CA ASP A 5 -14.57 -18.45 6.05
C ASP A 5 -13.71 -17.24 6.40
N ASN A 6 -12.46 -17.42 6.83
CA ASN A 6 -11.57 -16.31 7.17
C ASN A 6 -11.10 -15.51 5.93
N VAL A 7 -10.79 -16.17 4.81
CA VAL A 7 -10.40 -15.48 3.57
C VAL A 7 -11.59 -14.74 2.95
N LEU A 8 -12.75 -15.40 2.89
CA LEU A 8 -14.00 -14.79 2.45
C LEU A 8 -14.35 -13.59 3.34
N ARG A 9 -14.23 -13.73 4.66
CA ARG A 9 -14.48 -12.64 5.63
C ARG A 9 -13.51 -11.47 5.44
N ASN A 10 -12.22 -11.74 5.24
CA ASN A 10 -11.23 -10.69 5.02
C ASN A 10 -11.41 -9.98 3.66
N GLN A 11 -11.77 -10.71 2.61
CA GLN A 11 -12.13 -10.09 1.32
C GLN A 11 -13.42 -9.28 1.42
N TRP A 12 -14.43 -9.75 2.14
CA TRP A 12 -15.64 -8.97 2.41
C TRP A 12 -15.34 -7.70 3.20
N LEU A 13 -14.47 -7.78 4.23
CA LEU A 13 -14.01 -6.61 4.97
C LEU A 13 -13.29 -5.61 4.05
N ALA A 14 -12.43 -6.08 3.15
CA ALA A 14 -11.76 -5.24 2.16
C ALA A 14 -12.75 -4.58 1.19
N ILE A 15 -13.71 -5.35 0.66
CA ILE A 15 -14.78 -4.82 -0.21
C ILE A 15 -15.60 -3.77 0.52
N THR A 16 -15.98 -4.01 1.78
CA THR A 16 -16.74 -3.04 2.58
C THR A 16 -15.94 -1.76 2.83
N MET A 17 -14.66 -1.87 3.23
CA MET A 17 -13.81 -0.70 3.46
C MET A 17 -13.61 0.13 2.18
N VAL A 18 -13.31 -0.52 1.06
CA VAL A 18 -13.15 0.16 -0.23
C VAL A 18 -14.48 0.74 -0.69
N GLY A 19 -15.60 0.03 -0.51
CA GLY A 19 -16.93 0.54 -0.84
C GLY A 19 -17.31 1.79 -0.05
N VAL A 20 -16.98 1.85 1.25
CA VAL A 20 -17.17 3.07 2.06
C VAL A 20 -16.30 4.21 1.54
N ALA A 21 -15.02 3.95 1.23
CA ALA A 21 -14.14 4.95 0.66
C ALA A 21 -14.64 5.46 -0.71
N ASP A 22 -15.20 4.58 -1.53
CA ASP A 22 -15.77 4.89 -2.85
C ASP A 22 -17.01 5.80 -2.72
N ILE A 23 -17.89 5.53 -1.74
CA ILE A 23 -19.04 6.39 -1.42
C ILE A 23 -18.59 7.78 -0.93
N VAL A 24 -17.53 7.83 -0.11
CA VAL A 24 -16.96 9.11 0.36
C VAL A 24 -16.36 9.90 -0.81
N ALA A 25 -15.62 9.23 -1.71
CA ALA A 25 -15.06 9.86 -2.90
C ALA A 25 -16.15 10.39 -3.85
N LEU A 26 -17.22 9.61 -4.07
CA LEU A 26 -18.39 10.04 -4.84
C LEU A 26 -19.07 11.26 -4.21
N SER A 27 -19.32 11.22 -2.90
CA SER A 27 -19.97 12.30 -2.17
C SER A 27 -19.13 13.59 -2.24
N ALA A 28 -17.81 13.48 -2.07
CA ALA A 28 -16.89 14.61 -2.20
C ALA A 28 -16.89 15.17 -3.63
N ALA A 29 -16.90 14.32 -4.66
CA ALA A 29 -16.94 14.74 -6.06
C ALA A 29 -18.26 15.46 -6.42
N LEU A 30 -19.38 15.04 -5.84
CA LEU A 30 -20.70 15.65 -6.05
C LEU A 30 -20.84 17.00 -5.34
N LEU A 31 -20.25 17.13 -4.15
CA LEU A 31 -20.35 18.32 -3.30
C LEU A 31 -19.25 19.37 -3.56
N SER A 32 -18.27 19.07 -4.42
CA SER A 32 -17.20 20.01 -4.75
C SER A 32 -17.68 21.10 -5.71
N ASP A 33 -17.57 22.35 -5.27
CA ASP A 33 -17.82 23.55 -6.08
C ASP A 33 -16.59 23.97 -6.91
N ASP A 34 -15.37 23.60 -6.48
CA ASP A 34 -14.14 23.89 -7.21
C ASP A 34 -14.01 23.01 -8.48
N PRO A 35 -13.88 23.59 -9.69
CA PRO A 35 -13.83 22.82 -10.95
C PRO A 35 -12.63 21.88 -11.07
N PHE A 36 -11.47 22.29 -10.57
CA PHE A 36 -10.24 21.48 -10.65
C PHE A 36 -10.29 20.34 -9.64
N LEU A 37 -10.67 20.64 -8.39
CA LEU A 37 -10.82 19.63 -7.35
C LEU A 37 -11.89 18.60 -7.71
N LYS A 38 -12.99 19.05 -8.32
CA LYS A 38 -14.06 18.18 -8.80
C LYS A 38 -13.56 17.14 -9.80
N ILE A 39 -12.74 17.55 -10.78
CA ILE A 39 -12.13 16.62 -11.75
C ILE A 39 -11.23 15.60 -11.03
N VAL A 40 -10.37 16.06 -10.12
CA VAL A 40 -9.47 15.18 -9.35
C VAL A 40 -10.26 14.15 -8.54
N LEU A 41 -11.33 14.59 -7.87
CA LEU A 41 -12.20 13.71 -7.07
C LEU A 41 -12.95 12.70 -7.94
N TRP A 42 -13.43 13.10 -9.13
CA TRP A 42 -14.04 12.17 -10.10
C TRP A 42 -13.06 11.12 -10.61
N VAL A 43 -11.82 11.51 -10.92
CA VAL A 43 -10.77 10.55 -11.30
C VAL A 43 -10.47 9.59 -10.15
N GLY A 44 -10.37 10.11 -8.93
CA GLY A 44 -10.17 9.30 -7.72
C GLY A 44 -11.29 8.29 -7.50
N PHE A 45 -12.55 8.72 -7.66
CA PHE A 45 -13.74 7.85 -7.58
C PHE A 45 -13.69 6.75 -8.64
N VAL A 46 -13.45 7.08 -9.91
CA VAL A 46 -13.38 6.07 -10.99
C VAL A 46 -12.31 5.01 -10.70
N LEU A 47 -11.13 5.43 -10.22
CA LEU A 47 -10.07 4.50 -9.85
C LEU A 47 -10.45 3.60 -8.65
N ALA A 48 -11.08 4.17 -7.63
CA ALA A 48 -11.58 3.43 -6.47
C ALA A 48 -12.68 2.43 -6.87
N SER A 49 -13.62 2.82 -7.74
CA SER A 49 -14.66 1.94 -8.28
C SER A 49 -14.07 0.80 -9.12
N LEU A 50 -13.08 1.07 -9.97
CA LEU A 50 -12.38 0.02 -10.72
C LEU A 50 -11.68 -0.98 -9.79
N PHE A 51 -11.07 -0.48 -8.70
CA PHE A 51 -10.46 -1.32 -7.68
C PHE A 51 -11.50 -2.17 -6.94
N LEU A 52 -12.65 -1.60 -6.59
CA LEU A 52 -13.77 -2.30 -5.96
C LEU A 52 -14.30 -3.42 -6.87
N VAL A 53 -14.48 -3.15 -8.16
CA VAL A 53 -14.86 -4.18 -9.16
C VAL A 53 -13.81 -5.29 -9.21
N GLY A 54 -12.53 -4.93 -9.20
CA GLY A 54 -11.42 -5.90 -9.12
C GLY A 54 -11.49 -6.80 -7.87
N LEU A 55 -11.83 -6.23 -6.71
CA LEU A 55 -12.00 -6.99 -5.46
C LEU A 55 -13.20 -7.94 -5.52
N ILE A 56 -14.34 -7.50 -6.06
CA ILE A 56 -15.55 -8.33 -6.25
C ILE A 56 -15.25 -9.47 -7.22
N TRP A 57 -14.52 -9.19 -8.30
CA TRP A 57 -14.12 -10.21 -9.26
C TRP A 57 -13.11 -11.20 -8.69
N GLY A 58 -12.18 -10.70 -7.86
CA GLY A 58 -11.26 -11.51 -7.06
C GLY A 58 -12.00 -12.44 -6.09
N LEU A 59 -13.07 -11.97 -5.44
CA LEU A 59 -13.93 -12.78 -4.56
C LEU A 59 -14.65 -13.88 -5.34
N LYS A 60 -15.19 -13.56 -6.53
CA LYS A 60 -15.84 -14.55 -7.41
C LYS A 60 -14.85 -15.65 -7.83
N THR A 61 -13.64 -15.25 -8.18
CA THR A 61 -12.57 -16.17 -8.57
C THR A 61 -12.12 -17.03 -7.38
N ALA A 62 -11.96 -16.44 -6.19
CA ALA A 62 -11.60 -17.17 -4.97
C ALA A 62 -12.66 -18.22 -4.60
N LYS A 63 -13.96 -17.90 -4.72
CA LYS A 63 -15.05 -18.86 -4.51
C LYS A 63 -15.01 -20.03 -5.49
N GLN A 64 -14.74 -19.76 -6.78
CA GLN A 64 -14.61 -20.82 -7.80
C GLN A 64 -13.41 -21.73 -7.52
N LEU A 65 -12.26 -21.16 -7.17
CA LEU A 65 -11.06 -21.92 -6.81
C LEU A 65 -11.23 -22.74 -5.52
N ALA A 66 -12.08 -22.27 -4.60
CA ALA A 66 -12.41 -22.97 -3.38
C ALA A 66 -13.35 -24.17 -3.59
N ALA A 67 -14.27 -24.07 -4.55
CA ALA A 67 -15.18 -25.15 -4.92
C ALA A 67 -14.44 -26.30 -5.65
N ASP A 68 -13.40 -25.98 -6.41
CA ASP A 68 -12.66 -26.93 -7.26
C ASP A 68 -11.67 -27.85 -6.50
N GLN A 69 -11.58 -27.80 -5.16
CA GLN A 69 -10.53 -28.48 -4.35
C GLN A 69 -9.07 -28.21 -4.78
N LYS A 70 -8.81 -27.34 -5.76
CA LYS A 70 -7.47 -26.90 -6.19
C LYS A 70 -6.77 -25.95 -5.22
N LEU A 71 -7.40 -25.64 -4.08
CA LEU A 71 -6.87 -24.76 -3.04
C LEU A 71 -5.50 -25.19 -2.53
N ASP A 72 -5.21 -26.49 -2.46
CA ASP A 72 -3.89 -27.00 -2.05
C ASP A 72 -2.78 -26.68 -3.06
N LYS A 73 -3.12 -26.41 -4.33
CA LYS A 73 -2.15 -25.96 -5.35
C LYS A 73 -1.88 -24.45 -5.30
N ILE A 74 -2.76 -23.67 -4.68
CA ILE A 74 -2.73 -22.20 -4.71
C ILE A 74 -2.20 -21.62 -3.40
N ARG A 75 -2.35 -22.33 -2.28
CA ARG A 75 -1.71 -21.93 -1.02
C ARG A 75 -0.20 -22.09 -1.16
N PRO A 76 0.61 -21.06 -0.88
CA PRO A 76 1.92 -21.33 -0.33
C PRO A 76 1.70 -22.19 0.90
N ALA A 77 2.21 -23.42 0.86
CA ALA A 77 2.53 -24.10 2.09
C ALA A 77 3.67 -23.29 2.70
N TYR A 78 3.33 -22.17 3.33
CA TYR A 78 4.29 -21.34 4.03
C TYR A 78 4.84 -22.21 5.15
N ASP A 79 6.12 -22.54 5.04
CA ASP A 79 6.84 -23.20 6.11
C ASP A 79 6.73 -22.34 7.39
N GLU A 80 6.88 -22.96 8.56
CA GLU A 80 6.79 -22.28 9.85
C GLU A 80 7.72 -21.04 9.91
N ARG A 81 8.86 -21.13 9.21
CA ARG A 81 9.79 -20.02 9.03
C ARG A 81 9.19 -18.83 8.27
N GLN A 82 8.48 -19.08 7.18
CA GLN A 82 7.82 -18.01 6.40
C GLN A 82 6.67 -17.38 7.20
N GLN A 83 5.92 -18.17 7.96
CA GLN A 83 4.89 -17.64 8.86
C GLN A 83 5.50 -16.74 9.95
N ALA A 84 6.64 -17.15 10.53
CA ALA A 84 7.37 -16.33 11.50
C ALA A 84 7.87 -15.00 10.88
N TYR A 85 8.33 -15.01 9.63
CA TYR A 85 8.73 -13.80 8.92
C TYR A 85 7.56 -12.85 8.66
N ILE A 86 6.38 -13.38 8.29
CA ILE A 86 5.16 -12.56 8.13
C ILE A 86 4.76 -11.93 9.47
N LEU A 87 4.74 -12.70 10.55
CA LEU A 87 4.38 -12.16 11.86
C LEU A 87 5.37 -11.09 12.32
N LYS A 88 6.66 -11.32 12.11
CA LYS A 88 7.72 -10.35 12.42
C LYS A 88 7.59 -9.09 11.56
N SER A 89 7.19 -9.22 10.29
CA SER A 89 7.00 -8.07 9.41
C SER A 89 5.84 -7.17 9.87
N TYR A 90 4.72 -7.76 10.29
CA TYR A 90 3.61 -7.01 10.87
C TYR A 90 4.00 -6.36 12.19
N SER A 91 4.72 -7.07 13.05
CA SER A 91 5.24 -6.51 14.31
C SER A 91 6.15 -5.30 14.05
N LEU A 92 7.06 -5.38 13.08
CA LEU A 92 7.93 -4.26 12.69
C LEU A 92 7.12 -3.06 12.19
N GLY A 93 6.17 -3.28 11.28
CA GLY A 93 5.30 -2.20 10.77
C GLY A 93 4.46 -1.56 11.87
N PHE A 94 3.90 -2.37 12.77
CA PHE A 94 3.13 -1.90 13.92
C PHE A 94 3.98 -1.06 14.88
N TRP A 95 5.14 -1.56 15.32
CA TRP A 95 6.02 -0.80 16.22
C TRP A 95 6.54 0.48 15.59
N TYR A 96 6.80 0.48 14.29
CA TYR A 96 7.10 1.69 13.54
C TYR A 96 5.94 2.71 13.61
N MET A 97 4.71 2.28 13.33
CA MET A 97 3.53 3.15 13.41
C MET A 97 3.35 3.74 14.81
N ILE A 98 3.45 2.91 15.86
CA ILE A 98 3.36 3.36 17.25
C ILE A 98 4.44 4.40 17.57
N PHE A 99 5.68 4.16 17.13
CA PHE A 99 6.77 5.12 17.31
C PHE A 99 6.49 6.45 16.62
N ILE A 100 6.03 6.43 15.36
CA ILE A 100 5.69 7.66 14.63
C ILE A 100 4.51 8.41 15.27
N PHE A 101 3.49 7.71 15.74
CA PHE A 101 2.36 8.35 16.41
C PHE A 101 2.74 8.91 17.78
N TRP A 102 3.60 8.21 18.53
CA TRP A 102 4.15 8.76 19.77
C TRP A 102 4.98 10.02 19.50
N LEU A 103 5.83 10.00 18.47
CA LEU A 103 6.58 11.16 18.02
C LEU A 103 5.66 12.31 17.57
N SER A 104 4.53 12.00 16.94
CA SER A 104 3.55 13.00 16.50
C SER A 104 2.96 13.79 17.65
N ILE A 105 2.78 13.18 18.83
CA ILE A 105 2.31 13.87 20.03
C ILE A 105 3.35 14.91 20.45
N PHE A 106 4.63 14.55 20.48
CA PHE A 106 5.71 15.46 20.82
C PHE A 106 5.81 16.63 19.81
N ILE A 107 5.78 16.31 18.51
CA ILE A 107 5.84 17.31 17.44
C ILE A 107 4.62 18.22 17.46
N SER A 108 3.42 17.69 17.73
CA SER A 108 2.22 18.52 17.85
C SER A 108 2.32 19.56 18.97
N ARG A 109 3.09 19.26 20.02
CA ARG A 109 3.27 20.15 21.17
C ARG A 109 4.34 21.22 20.94
N PHE A 110 5.45 20.87 20.29
CA PHE A 110 6.64 21.73 20.21
C PHE A 110 6.97 22.23 18.79
N GLY A 111 6.39 21.63 17.75
CA GLY A 111 6.76 21.85 16.35
C GLY A 111 5.59 21.74 15.36
N SER A 112 4.36 21.99 15.80
CA SER A 112 3.14 21.87 14.97
C SER A 112 3.13 22.79 13.75
N HIS A 113 3.89 23.88 13.78
CA HIS A 113 4.09 24.78 12.65
C HIS A 113 5.09 24.26 11.61
N LEU A 114 5.92 23.27 11.97
CA LEU A 114 6.95 22.69 11.11
C LEU A 114 6.45 21.42 10.42
N VAL A 115 5.69 20.59 11.14
CA VAL A 115 5.22 19.31 10.64
C VAL A 115 3.75 19.13 11.01
N GLY A 116 2.93 18.94 9.98
CA GLY A 116 1.49 18.73 10.12
C GLY A 116 1.17 17.32 10.60
N LEU A 117 0.07 17.20 11.34
CA LEU A 117 -0.43 15.91 11.80
C LEU A 117 -0.77 14.97 10.61
N ASP A 118 -1.26 15.53 9.51
CA ASP A 118 -1.55 14.77 8.27
C ASP A 118 -0.30 14.12 7.68
N PHE A 119 0.83 14.84 7.70
CA PHE A 119 2.12 14.28 7.27
C PHE A 119 2.56 13.14 8.19
N MET A 120 2.43 13.31 9.51
CA MET A 120 2.77 12.26 10.48
C MET A 120 1.89 11.03 10.34
N LEU A 121 0.60 11.21 10.03
CA LEU A 121 -0.33 10.11 9.72
C LEU A 121 0.11 9.37 8.45
N ALA A 122 0.44 10.10 7.38
CA ALA A 122 0.96 9.51 6.15
C ALA A 122 2.28 8.77 6.39
N LEU A 123 3.20 9.37 7.15
CA LEU A 123 4.49 8.79 7.53
C LEU A 123 4.31 7.49 8.30
N GLY A 124 3.45 7.48 9.33
CA GLY A 124 3.17 6.29 10.12
C GLY A 124 2.55 5.18 9.27
N LEU A 125 1.45 5.49 8.58
CA LEU A 125 0.68 4.51 7.82
C LEU A 125 1.49 3.93 6.65
N TRP A 126 2.00 4.77 5.75
CA TRP A 126 2.70 4.32 4.56
C TRP A 126 4.11 3.82 4.87
N GLY A 127 4.80 4.42 5.85
CA GLY A 127 6.09 3.92 6.33
C GLY A 127 5.95 2.54 6.98
N GLY A 128 4.94 2.33 7.82
CA GLY A 128 4.68 1.03 8.46
C GLY A 128 4.29 -0.06 7.46
N LEU A 129 3.42 0.27 6.50
CA LEU A 129 3.04 -0.64 5.42
C LEU A 129 4.22 -0.97 4.50
N GLY A 130 5.02 0.04 4.13
CA GLY A 130 6.22 -0.12 3.33
C GLY A 130 7.24 -1.01 4.03
N LEU A 131 7.52 -0.76 5.31
CA LEU A 131 8.48 -1.53 6.10
C LEU A 131 8.08 -3.01 6.23
N SER A 132 6.81 -3.27 6.61
CA SER A 132 6.29 -4.62 6.77
C SER A 132 6.31 -5.40 5.45
N THR A 133 5.83 -4.79 4.37
CA THR A 133 5.76 -5.43 3.05
C THR A 133 7.17 -5.67 2.49
N THR A 134 8.06 -4.68 2.55
CA THR A 134 9.46 -4.80 2.12
C THR A 134 10.19 -5.91 2.88
N TYR A 135 10.04 -5.98 4.20
CA TYR A 135 10.66 -7.05 4.98
C TYR A 135 10.15 -8.43 4.57
N ALA A 136 8.84 -8.59 4.40
CA ALA A 136 8.25 -9.87 3.98
C ALA A 136 8.70 -10.28 2.57
N ASN A 137 8.79 -9.33 1.63
CA ASN A 137 9.29 -9.56 0.28
C ASN A 137 10.76 -10.02 0.30
N LEU A 138 11.63 -9.30 1.02
CA LEU A 138 13.05 -9.63 1.11
C LEU A 138 13.31 -10.99 1.77
N LYS A 139 12.43 -11.45 2.65
CA LYS A 139 12.51 -12.77 3.29
C LYS A 139 11.81 -13.89 2.50
N GLY A 140 11.32 -13.62 1.29
CA GLY A 140 10.65 -14.65 0.50
C GLY A 140 9.32 -15.12 1.11
N ALA A 141 8.75 -14.35 2.04
CA ALA A 141 7.56 -14.72 2.80
C ALA A 141 6.29 -14.01 2.28
N SER A 142 6.42 -13.25 1.20
CA SER A 142 5.31 -12.57 0.53
C SER A 142 4.83 -13.38 -0.68
N TYR A 143 3.53 -13.28 -0.97
CA TYR A 143 2.91 -13.90 -2.14
C TYR A 143 3.51 -13.40 -3.47
N PHE A 144 3.93 -12.13 -3.53
CA PHE A 144 4.44 -11.52 -4.76
C PHE A 144 5.83 -12.00 -5.18
N VAL A 145 6.56 -12.67 -4.29
CA VAL A 145 7.93 -13.19 -4.54
C VAL A 145 7.96 -14.71 -4.69
N ASP A 146 6.80 -15.35 -4.61
CA ASP A 146 6.64 -16.79 -4.81
C ASP A 146 6.72 -17.14 -6.30
N SER A 147 7.45 -18.22 -6.62
CA SER A 147 7.71 -18.66 -8.00
C SER A 147 6.42 -18.96 -8.78
N ARG A 148 5.35 -19.39 -8.10
CA ARG A 148 4.05 -19.69 -8.73
C ARG A 148 3.32 -18.45 -9.24
N PHE A 149 3.66 -17.28 -8.72
CA PHE A 149 3.12 -15.99 -9.15
C PHE A 149 4.10 -15.21 -10.03
N GLY A 150 5.15 -15.87 -10.54
CA GLY A 150 6.33 -15.24 -11.14
C GLY A 150 6.08 -14.09 -12.13
N SER A 151 5.13 -14.21 -13.08
CA SER A 151 4.83 -13.09 -14.01
C SER A 151 4.05 -11.95 -13.35
N LYS A 152 3.10 -12.28 -12.48
CA LYS A 152 2.26 -11.32 -11.75
C LYS A 152 3.06 -10.55 -10.69
N GLY A 153 3.99 -11.23 -10.01
CA GLY A 153 4.94 -10.63 -9.07
C GLY A 153 5.85 -9.61 -9.73
N LYS A 154 6.43 -9.95 -10.90
CA LYS A 154 7.23 -8.99 -11.68
C LYS A 154 6.43 -7.79 -12.15
N LEU A 155 5.21 -8.03 -12.67
CA LEU A 155 4.34 -6.95 -13.13
C LEU A 155 4.06 -5.97 -11.99
N PHE A 156 3.64 -6.49 -10.82
CA PHE A 156 3.37 -5.68 -9.64
C PHE A 156 4.62 -4.97 -9.11
N GLY A 157 5.77 -5.66 -9.09
CA GLY A 157 7.04 -5.08 -8.68
C GLY A 157 7.42 -3.88 -9.53
N TRP A 158 7.34 -4.01 -10.86
CA TRP A 158 7.63 -2.92 -11.79
C TRP A 158 6.61 -1.77 -11.68
N SER A 159 5.30 -2.07 -11.67
CA SER A 159 4.30 -1.02 -11.59
C SER A 159 4.35 -0.27 -10.26
N ALA A 160 4.56 -0.96 -9.13
CA ALA A 160 4.76 -0.31 -7.84
C ALA A 160 6.04 0.53 -7.79
N SER A 161 7.15 0.04 -8.35
CA SER A 161 8.40 0.81 -8.41
C SER A 161 8.29 2.06 -9.30
N PHE A 162 7.76 1.93 -10.52
CA PHE A 162 7.58 3.07 -11.42
C PHE A 162 6.59 4.08 -10.86
N PHE A 163 5.46 3.61 -10.34
CA PHE A 163 4.47 4.49 -9.73
C PHE A 163 5.04 5.19 -8.49
N GLY A 164 5.79 4.47 -7.65
CA GLY A 164 6.49 5.06 -6.51
C GLY A 164 7.48 6.15 -6.90
N LEU A 165 8.31 5.91 -7.92
CA LEU A 165 9.23 6.92 -8.47
C LEU A 165 8.48 8.11 -9.08
N PHE A 166 7.37 7.87 -9.77
CA PHE A 166 6.55 8.93 -10.36
C PHE A 166 5.94 9.83 -9.28
N VAL A 167 5.30 9.26 -8.26
CA VAL A 167 4.70 10.03 -7.16
C VAL A 167 5.76 10.80 -6.37
N MET A 168 6.90 10.14 -6.07
CA MET A 168 8.03 10.79 -5.39
C MET A 168 8.62 11.93 -6.25
N GLY A 169 8.77 11.69 -7.57
CA GLY A 169 9.27 12.66 -8.52
C GLY A 169 8.36 13.88 -8.65
N MET A 170 7.04 13.69 -8.66
CA MET A 170 6.08 14.79 -8.65
C MET A 170 6.21 15.64 -7.38
N GLY A 171 6.32 15.02 -6.21
CA GLY A 171 6.51 15.74 -4.94
C GLY A 171 7.85 16.48 -4.84
N LEU A 172 8.91 15.94 -5.43
CA LEU A 172 10.20 16.63 -5.50
C LEU A 172 10.19 17.76 -6.53
N PHE A 173 9.58 17.54 -7.69
CA PHE A 173 9.50 18.54 -8.76
C PHE A 173 8.72 19.78 -8.30
N THR A 174 7.57 19.60 -7.67
CA THR A 174 6.76 20.69 -7.08
C THR A 174 7.57 21.47 -6.03
N ALA A 175 8.25 20.77 -5.13
CA ALA A 175 9.11 21.39 -4.12
C ALA A 175 10.31 22.15 -4.73
N ILE A 176 10.88 21.70 -5.85
CA ILE A 176 12.00 22.40 -6.51
C ILE A 176 11.47 23.60 -7.32
N ALA A 177 10.37 23.41 -8.04
CA ALA A 177 9.81 24.41 -8.94
C ALA A 177 9.21 25.62 -8.20
N ASP A 178 8.66 25.40 -7.00
CA ASP A 178 8.04 26.45 -6.20
C ASP A 178 8.69 26.60 -4.81
N PRO A 179 9.39 27.73 -4.56
CA PRO A 179 9.93 28.05 -3.24
C PRO A 179 8.89 28.10 -2.11
N SER A 180 7.64 28.41 -2.42
CA SER A 180 6.55 28.43 -1.44
C SER A 180 6.13 27.01 -1.04
N ALA A 181 6.14 26.05 -1.98
CA ALA A 181 5.87 24.63 -1.70
C ALA A 181 6.87 24.03 -0.70
N ARG A 182 8.14 24.47 -0.72
CA ARG A 182 9.15 24.02 0.25
C ARG A 182 8.80 24.37 1.70
N LYS A 183 8.16 25.51 1.92
CA LYS A 183 7.80 25.97 3.27
C LYS A 183 6.64 25.16 3.86
N VAL A 184 5.76 24.67 2.99
CA VAL A 184 4.58 23.89 3.40
C VAL A 184 4.76 22.38 3.23
N PHE A 185 5.93 21.93 2.78
CA PHE A 185 6.21 20.55 2.37
C PHE A 185 5.81 19.49 3.40
N PHE A 186 6.09 19.74 4.68
CA PHE A 186 5.76 18.84 5.79
C PHE A 186 4.43 19.16 6.49
N THR A 187 3.72 20.19 6.03
CA THR A 187 2.48 20.69 6.65
C THR A 187 1.24 20.15 5.93
N ARG A 188 0.05 20.48 6.41
CA ARG A 188 -1.23 20.02 5.85
C ARG A 188 -1.36 20.41 4.39
N GLY A 189 -1.60 19.42 3.52
CA GLY A 189 -1.71 19.62 2.07
C GLY A 189 -0.36 19.74 1.34
N GLY A 190 0.77 19.58 2.04
CA GLY A 190 2.10 19.60 1.45
C GLY A 190 2.51 18.28 0.77
N ASP A 191 3.48 18.41 -0.15
CA ASP A 191 3.96 17.32 -1.02
C ASP A 191 4.79 16.24 -0.29
N GLY A 192 5.18 16.46 0.97
CA GLY A 192 5.93 15.49 1.76
C GLY A 192 5.19 14.16 1.94
N SER A 193 3.86 14.20 1.99
CA SER A 193 3.03 12.99 2.06
C SER A 193 3.15 12.13 0.78
N PHE A 194 3.25 12.75 -0.40
CA PHE A 194 3.54 12.07 -1.66
C PHE A 194 4.94 11.48 -1.69
N MET A 195 5.92 12.16 -1.10
CA MET A 195 7.28 11.61 -0.98
C MET A 195 7.32 10.35 -0.13
N VAL A 196 6.63 10.32 1.02
CA VAL A 196 6.51 9.13 1.87
C VAL A 196 5.81 7.99 1.11
N LEU A 197 4.66 8.28 0.49
CA LEU A 197 3.91 7.29 -0.29
C LEU A 197 4.76 6.72 -1.42
N GLY A 198 5.42 7.59 -2.19
CA GLY A 198 6.29 7.21 -3.30
C GLY A 198 7.46 6.34 -2.85
N LEU A 199 8.12 6.70 -1.74
CA LEU A 199 9.21 5.92 -1.16
C LEU A 199 8.74 4.53 -0.69
N ALA A 200 7.57 4.47 -0.03
CA ALA A 200 6.99 3.22 0.43
C ALA A 200 6.66 2.31 -0.77
N LEU A 201 5.98 2.83 -1.78
CA LEU A 201 5.65 2.11 -3.02
C LEU A 201 6.91 1.62 -3.75
N PHE A 202 7.92 2.49 -3.87
CA PHE A 202 9.18 2.14 -4.48
C PHE A 202 9.89 1.02 -3.73
N SER A 203 9.99 1.12 -2.40
CA SER A 203 10.59 0.10 -1.53
C SER A 203 9.88 -1.25 -1.66
N MET A 204 8.54 -1.23 -1.66
CA MET A 204 7.73 -2.44 -1.84
C MET A 204 7.94 -3.08 -3.21
N GLY A 205 7.89 -2.29 -4.29
CA GLY A 205 8.12 -2.79 -5.65
C GLY A 205 9.55 -3.31 -5.87
N ALA A 206 10.54 -2.55 -5.42
CA ALA A 206 11.95 -2.87 -5.61
C ALA A 206 12.35 -4.13 -4.83
N SER A 207 11.81 -4.32 -3.61
CA SER A 207 12.06 -5.52 -2.83
C SER A 207 11.48 -6.79 -3.48
N ILE A 208 10.35 -6.70 -4.19
CA ILE A 208 9.81 -7.81 -4.97
C ILE A 208 10.77 -8.17 -6.11
N LEU A 209 11.16 -7.17 -6.91
CA LEU A 209 12.06 -7.37 -8.05
C LEU A 209 13.42 -7.93 -7.58
N TYR A 210 13.96 -7.40 -6.49
CA TYR A 210 15.22 -7.86 -5.91
C TYR A 210 15.14 -9.31 -5.43
N ARG A 211 14.08 -9.70 -4.72
CA ARG A 211 13.95 -11.10 -4.27
C ARG A 211 13.76 -12.05 -5.44
N LEU A 212 12.96 -11.67 -6.44
CA LEU A 212 12.80 -12.49 -7.66
C LEU A 212 14.12 -12.64 -8.44
N TYR A 213 14.96 -11.61 -8.44
CA TYR A 213 16.32 -11.70 -8.98
C TYR A 213 17.21 -12.65 -8.16
N GLN A 214 17.17 -12.57 -6.83
CA GLN A 214 17.92 -13.50 -5.98
C GLN A 214 17.47 -14.95 -6.15
N ASN A 215 16.17 -15.23 -6.19
CA ASN A 215 15.64 -16.59 -6.39
C ASN A 215 16.21 -17.20 -7.68
N LYS A 216 16.26 -16.43 -8.77
CA LYS A 216 16.87 -16.89 -10.03
C LYS A 216 18.36 -17.20 -9.94
N LYS A 217 19.09 -16.53 -9.04
CA LYS A 217 20.52 -16.77 -8.80
C LYS A 217 20.75 -17.97 -7.88
N GLU A 218 19.81 -18.25 -6.98
CA GLU A 218 19.85 -19.42 -6.06
C GLU A 218 19.44 -20.73 -6.78
N GLU A 219 18.67 -20.64 -7.87
CA GLU A 219 18.19 -21.78 -8.67
C GLU A 219 19.11 -22.18 -9.85
N GLY A 220 20.13 -21.37 -10.17
CA GLY A 220 21.08 -21.60 -11.26
C GLY A 220 22.46 -21.97 -10.76
#